data_AF-A0A1Q7FZU2-F1
#
_entry.id   AF-A0A1Q7FZU2-F1
#
_cell.length_a   1.000
_cell.length_b   1.000
_cell.length_c   1.000
_cell.angle_alpha   90.00
_cell.angle_beta   90.00
_cell.angle_gamma   90.00
#
_symmetry.space_group_name_H-M   'P 1'
#
loop_
_entity.id
_entity.type
_entity.pdbx_description
1 polymer ?
#
loop_
_entity_poly.entity_id
_entity_poly.type
_entity_poly.pdbx_seq_one_letter_code
_entity_poly.pdbx_strand_id
1 'polypeptide(L)'
;MHPFDLKAALLAKHAQHVVLIHFPIALFIAGVAFDFLAQWTKQRVLAAAAYCNLLAAAVATVPVVITGILAWQWQLEGQRLKGVLLMHLVLGCASSLLIWIVAVVHLRALRKLGGVLPGFRLPIEALGVALVTLTGHLGGFLSGVNLSN
;
A
#
# COMPACT_ATOMS: atom_id res chain seq x y z
N MET A 1 14.67 22.42 20.07
CA MET A 1 14.83 21.11 19.40
C MET A 1 15.57 21.34 18.10
N HIS A 2 16.62 20.57 17.80
CA HIS A 2 17.44 20.77 16.60
C HIS A 2 16.71 20.12 15.40
N PRO A 3 16.45 20.84 14.30
CA PRO A 3 15.65 20.33 13.17
C PRO A 3 16.31 19.18 12.38
N PHE A 4 17.56 18.84 12.71
CA PHE A 4 18.38 17.82 12.03
C PHE A 4 18.86 16.72 12.97
N ASP A 5 18.17 16.50 14.09
CA ASP A 5 18.45 15.32 14.90
C ASP A 5 17.94 14.06 14.18
N LEU A 6 18.80 13.49 13.32
CA LEU A 6 18.50 12.28 12.55
C LEU A 6 18.03 11.13 13.45
N LYS A 7 18.52 11.05 14.69
CA LYS A 7 18.07 10.03 15.62
C LYS A 7 16.63 10.28 16.05
N ALA A 8 16.26 11.52 16.38
CA ALA A 8 14.88 11.86 16.71
C ALA A 8 13.93 11.68 15.50
N ALA A 9 14.36 12.05 14.29
CA ALA A 9 13.58 11.86 13.06
C ALA A 9 13.43 10.36 12.69
N LEU A 10 14.46 9.54 12.93
CA LEU A 10 14.42 8.09 12.71
C LEU A 10 13.74 7.33 13.87
N LEU A 11 13.68 7.89 15.08
CA LEU A 11 13.09 7.27 16.27
C LEU A 11 11.67 7.77 16.57
N ALA A 12 11.17 8.77 15.85
CA ALA A 12 9.74 9.08 15.77
C ALA A 12 9.00 7.98 14.99
N LYS A 13 9.00 6.76 15.56
CA LYS A 13 8.61 5.50 14.93
C LYS A 13 7.15 5.49 14.45
N HIS A 14 6.27 6.28 15.09
CA HIS A 14 4.91 6.49 14.62
C HIS A 14 4.85 7.24 13.29
N ALA A 15 5.61 8.34 13.21
CA ALA A 15 5.65 9.18 12.04
C ALA A 15 6.22 8.40 10.85
N GLN A 16 7.16 7.49 11.09
CA GLN A 16 7.70 6.63 10.03
C GLN A 16 6.62 5.75 9.40
N HIS A 17 5.81 5.03 10.18
CA HIS A 17 4.76 4.19 9.60
C HIS A 17 3.75 5.04 8.80
N VAL A 18 3.27 6.15 9.37
CA VAL A 18 2.29 7.03 8.71
C VAL A 18 2.85 7.67 7.43
N VAL A 19 4.12 8.07 7.40
CA VAL A 19 4.76 8.59 6.19
C VAL A 19 4.95 7.46 5.16
N LEU A 20 5.41 6.28 5.61
CA LEU A 20 5.73 5.17 4.73
C LEU A 20 4.49 4.57 4.05
N ILE A 21 3.32 4.54 4.70
CA ILE A 21 2.09 4.00 4.09
C ILE A 21 1.68 4.76 2.83
N HIS A 22 2.00 6.05 2.70
CA HIS A 22 1.58 6.86 1.54
C HIS A 22 2.25 6.40 0.24
N PHE A 23 3.48 5.86 0.31
CA PHE A 23 4.22 5.42 -0.87
C PHE A 23 3.53 4.25 -1.59
N PRO A 24 3.31 3.07 -0.96
CA PRO A 24 2.62 1.97 -1.64
C PRO A 24 1.19 2.34 -2.02
N ILE A 25 0.48 3.19 -1.25
CA ILE A 25 -0.87 3.66 -1.60
C ILE A 25 -0.83 4.45 -2.92
N ALA A 26 0.01 5.49 -2.99
CA ALA A 26 0.10 6.36 -4.15
C ALA A 26 0.62 5.60 -5.38
N LEU A 27 1.68 4.80 -5.22
CA LEU A 27 2.23 3.97 -6.29
C LEU A 27 1.20 2.96 -6.82
N PHE A 28 0.43 2.33 -5.93
CA PHE A 28 -0.59 1.38 -6.35
C PHE A 28 -1.72 2.06 -7.12
N ILE A 29 -2.31 3.15 -6.59
CA ILE A 29 -3.39 3.89 -7.24
C ILE A 29 -2.93 4.46 -8.59
N ALA A 30 -1.75 5.07 -8.64
CA ALA A 30 -1.18 5.56 -9.89
C ALA A 30 -0.91 4.42 -10.89
N GLY A 31 -0.40 3.29 -10.43
CA GLY A 31 -0.17 2.10 -11.24
C GLY A 31 -1.45 1.55 -11.88
N VAL A 32 -2.53 1.47 -11.10
CA VAL A 32 -3.87 1.08 -11.60
C VAL A 32 -4.40 2.09 -12.61
N ALA A 33 -4.27 3.39 -12.34
CA ALA A 33 -4.69 4.45 -13.26
C ALA A 33 -3.92 4.39 -14.60
N PHE A 34 -2.59 4.21 -14.55
CA PHE A 34 -1.78 4.07 -15.75
C PHE A 34 -2.16 2.85 -16.57
N ASP A 35 -2.54 1.75 -15.93
CA ASP A 35 -2.99 0.60 -16.68
C ASP A 35 -4.34 0.82 -17.35
N PHE A 36 -5.30 1.36 -16.62
CA PHE A 36 -6.59 1.69 -17.20
C PHE A 36 -6.39 2.58 -18.44
N LEU A 37 -5.52 3.58 -18.33
CA LEU A 37 -5.17 4.46 -19.44
C LEU A 37 -4.39 3.72 -20.55
N ALA A 38 -3.51 2.77 -20.21
CA ALA A 38 -2.79 1.96 -21.17
C ALA A 38 -3.74 1.08 -21.99
N GLN A 39 -4.77 0.51 -21.38
CA GLN A 39 -5.81 -0.26 -22.07
C GLN A 39 -6.66 0.62 -22.99
N TRP A 40 -7.05 1.81 -22.51
CA TRP A 40 -7.84 2.76 -23.29
C TRP A 40 -7.07 3.28 -24.52
N THR A 41 -5.84 3.72 -24.31
CA THR A 41 -5.00 4.37 -25.34
C THR A 41 -4.18 3.38 -26.17
N LYS A 42 -4.12 2.11 -25.74
CA LYS A 42 -3.27 1.06 -26.31
C LYS A 42 -1.77 1.40 -26.32
N GLN A 43 -1.33 2.31 -25.45
CA GLN A 43 0.07 2.76 -25.40
C GLN A 43 0.93 1.85 -24.52
N ARG A 44 2.03 1.36 -25.08
CA ARG A 44 2.99 0.48 -24.37
C ARG A 44 3.75 1.18 -23.25
N VAL A 45 4.00 2.48 -23.38
CA VAL A 45 4.71 3.28 -22.37
C VAL A 45 3.90 3.34 -21.06
N LEU A 46 2.59 3.54 -21.17
CA LEU A 46 1.70 3.56 -20.01
C LEU A 46 1.60 2.18 -19.35
N ALA A 47 1.59 1.10 -20.13
CA ALA A 47 1.62 -0.26 -19.57
C ALA A 47 2.93 -0.53 -18.80
N ALA A 48 4.07 -0.04 -19.31
CA ALA A 48 5.35 -0.13 -18.61
C ALA A 48 5.36 0.71 -17.32
N ALA A 49 4.80 1.93 -17.36
CA ALA A 49 4.65 2.77 -16.18
C ALA A 49 3.74 2.13 -15.12
N ALA A 50 2.63 1.51 -15.52
CA ALA A 50 1.76 0.75 -14.64
C ALA A 50 2.52 -0.40 -13.95
N TYR A 51 3.23 -1.21 -14.74
CA TYR A 51 4.05 -2.31 -14.26
C TYR A 51 5.10 -1.85 -13.23
N CYS A 52 5.88 -0.81 -13.56
CA CYS A 52 6.91 -0.28 -12.67
C CYS A 52 6.31 0.23 -11.35
N ASN A 53 5.19 0.96 -11.41
CA ASN A 53 4.53 1.49 -10.22
C ASN A 53 3.96 0.38 -9.34
N LEU A 54 3.32 -0.64 -9.91
CA LEU A 54 2.72 -1.73 -9.15
C LEU A 54 3.78 -2.63 -8.51
N LEU A 55 4.90 -2.85 -9.20
CA LEU A 55 6.05 -3.55 -8.62
C LEU A 55 6.70 -2.73 -7.50
N ALA A 56 6.90 -1.43 -7.72
CA ALA A 56 7.42 -0.53 -6.69
C ALA A 56 6.49 -0.45 -5.47
N ALA A 57 5.17 -0.42 -5.69
CA ALA A 57 4.18 -0.48 -4.62
C ALA A 57 4.32 -1.77 -3.80
N ALA A 58 4.42 -2.92 -4.46
CA ALA A 58 4.61 -4.21 -3.80
C ALA A 58 5.88 -4.24 -2.93
N VAL A 59 7.01 -3.75 -3.45
CA VAL A 59 8.25 -3.65 -2.68
C VAL A 59 8.11 -2.67 -1.52
N ALA A 60 7.46 -1.52 -1.72
CA ALA A 60 7.22 -0.52 -0.69
C ALA A 60 6.29 -1.03 0.44
N THR A 61 5.47 -2.05 0.22
CA THR A 61 4.69 -2.67 1.31
C THR A 61 5.57 -3.35 2.36
N VAL A 62 6.77 -3.85 2.00
CA VAL A 62 7.66 -4.57 2.93
C VAL A 62 8.08 -3.70 4.13
N PRO A 63 8.70 -2.51 3.94
CA PRO A 63 9.04 -1.64 5.07
C PRO A 63 7.80 -1.12 5.81
N VAL A 64 6.66 -0.97 5.13
CA VAL A 64 5.39 -0.54 5.75
C VAL A 64 4.84 -1.57 6.71
N VAL A 65 4.82 -2.85 6.33
CA VAL A 65 4.36 -3.93 7.21
C VAL A 65 5.29 -4.07 8.42
N ILE A 66 6.61 -4.00 8.20
CA ILE A 66 7.60 -4.05 9.29
C ILE A 66 7.37 -2.91 10.28
N THR A 67 7.27 -1.68 9.78
CA THR A 67 7.06 -0.50 10.64
C THR A 67 5.69 -0.51 11.32
N GLY A 68 4.65 -1.08 10.71
CA GLY A 68 3.33 -1.24 11.31
C GLY A 68 3.33 -2.24 12.47
N ILE A 69 4.01 -3.38 12.32
CA ILE A 69 4.17 -4.37 13.41
C ILE A 69 4.99 -3.77 14.56
N LEU A 70 6.07 -3.05 14.25
CA LEU A 70 6.88 -2.37 15.26
C LEU A 70 6.09 -1.28 16.01
N ALA A 71 5.26 -0.52 15.30
CA ALA A 71 4.36 0.45 15.90
C ALA A 71 3.37 -0.22 16.87
N TRP A 72 2.79 -1.35 16.48
CA TRP A 72 1.91 -2.12 17.37
C TRP A 72 2.63 -2.64 18.62
N GLN A 73 3.82 -3.22 18.48
CA GLN A 73 4.57 -3.78 19.61
C GLN A 73 5.04 -2.71 20.59
N TRP A 74 5.53 -1.56 20.09
CA TRP A 74 6.17 -0.57 20.95
C TRP A 74 5.27 0.57 21.40
N GLN A 75 4.34 1.03 20.56
CA GLN A 75 3.49 2.18 20.91
C GLN A 75 2.17 1.77 21.53
N LEU A 76 1.63 0.64 21.08
CA LEU A 76 0.43 0.07 21.67
C LEU A 76 0.80 -0.99 22.71
N GLU A 77 2.07 -1.11 23.11
CA GLU A 77 2.57 -2.06 24.11
C GLU A 77 2.12 -3.52 23.85
N GLY A 78 1.91 -3.89 22.57
CA GLY A 78 1.37 -5.20 22.21
C GLY A 78 -0.07 -5.41 22.69
N GLN A 79 -0.86 -4.34 22.82
CA GLN A 79 -2.26 -4.40 23.21
C GLN A 79 -3.01 -5.45 22.41
N ARG A 80 -3.96 -6.11 23.07
CA ARG A 80 -4.77 -7.18 22.47
C ARG A 80 -5.45 -6.66 21.21
N LEU A 81 -5.26 -7.39 20.11
CA LEU A 81 -5.88 -7.10 18.82
C LEU A 81 -7.40 -7.20 18.92
N LYS A 82 -8.07 -6.08 19.16
CA LYS A 82 -9.53 -5.97 19.24
C LYS A 82 -10.01 -4.71 18.50
N GLY A 83 -11.26 -4.76 18.02
CA GLY A 83 -11.90 -3.63 17.36
C GLY A 83 -11.14 -3.12 16.13
N VAL A 84 -10.95 -1.80 16.06
CA VAL A 84 -10.34 -1.09 14.93
C VAL A 84 -8.89 -1.54 14.67
N LEU A 85 -8.12 -1.86 15.71
CA LEU A 85 -6.73 -2.32 15.56
C LEU A 85 -6.65 -3.66 14.82
N LEU A 86 -7.51 -4.61 15.18
CA LEU A 86 -7.60 -5.90 14.48
C LEU A 86 -8.05 -5.70 13.03
N MET A 87 -9.08 -4.88 12.80
CA MET A 87 -9.57 -4.60 11.45
C MET A 87 -8.48 -3.96 10.59
N HIS A 88 -7.75 -2.98 11.11
CA HIS A 88 -6.66 -2.32 10.39
C HIS A 88 -5.52 -3.31 10.07
N LEU A 89 -5.14 -4.18 11.01
CA LEU A 89 -4.11 -5.19 10.76
C LEU A 89 -4.55 -6.19 9.68
N VAL A 90 -5.77 -6.71 9.77
CA VAL A 90 -6.33 -7.67 8.80
C VAL A 90 -6.42 -7.03 7.41
N LEU A 91 -6.93 -5.81 7.33
CA LEU A 91 -7.05 -5.08 6.06
C LEU A 91 -5.68 -4.67 5.50
N GLY A 92 -4.71 -4.33 6.35
CA GLY A 92 -3.33 -4.06 5.94
C GLY A 92 -2.64 -5.30 5.34
N CYS A 93 -2.82 -6.46 5.97
CA CYS A 93 -2.34 -7.74 5.44
C CYS A 93 -3.03 -8.11 4.13
N ALA A 94 -4.37 -8.00 4.07
CA ALA A 94 -5.15 -8.29 2.87
C ALA A 94 -4.77 -7.38 1.70
N SER A 95 -4.62 -6.08 1.97
CA SER A 95 -4.20 -5.08 0.97
C SER A 95 -2.79 -5.37 0.47
N SER A 96 -1.84 -5.69 1.36
CA SER A 96 -0.47 -6.02 0.97
C SER A 96 -0.42 -7.26 0.09
N LEU A 97 -1.15 -8.33 0.47
CA LEU A 97 -1.25 -9.53 -0.33
C LEU A 97 -1.84 -9.25 -1.71
N LEU A 98 -2.88 -8.42 -1.78
CA LEU A 98 -3.54 -8.09 -3.04
C LEU A 98 -2.65 -7.25 -3.96
N ILE A 99 -1.88 -6.30 -3.42
CA ILE A 99 -0.85 -5.56 -4.16
C ILE A 99 0.17 -6.52 -4.76
N TRP A 100 0.64 -7.52 -3.98
CA TRP A 100 1.55 -8.55 -4.46
C TRP A 100 0.92 -9.44 -5.55
N ILE A 101 -0.34 -9.83 -5.41
CA ILE A 101 -1.07 -10.60 -6.43
C ILE A 101 -1.13 -9.82 -7.74
N VAL A 102 -1.50 -8.53 -7.68
CA VAL A 102 -1.54 -7.65 -8.85
C VAL A 102 -0.14 -7.55 -9.49
N ALA A 103 0.90 -7.25 -8.70
CA ALA A 103 2.27 -7.17 -9.21
C ALA A 103 2.73 -8.49 -9.87
N VAL A 104 2.37 -9.65 -9.32
CA VAL A 104 2.68 -10.95 -9.91
C VAL A 104 1.91 -11.19 -11.22
N VAL A 105 0.63 -10.83 -11.31
CA VAL A 105 -0.16 -10.92 -12.55
C VAL A 105 0.51 -10.13 -13.66
N HIS A 106 0.97 -8.91 -13.35
CA HIS A 106 1.72 -8.05 -14.24
C HIS A 106 3.07 -8.62 -14.68
N LEU A 107 3.86 -9.11 -13.72
CA LEU A 107 5.13 -9.79 -13.98
C LEU A 107 4.94 -10.98 -14.91
N ARG A 108 3.88 -11.78 -14.69
CA ARG A 108 3.55 -12.93 -15.54
C ARG A 108 3.11 -12.51 -16.94
N ALA A 109 2.31 -11.45 -17.06
CA ALA A 109 1.87 -10.91 -18.34
C ALA A 109 3.04 -10.37 -19.17
N LEU A 110 4.00 -9.69 -18.53
CA LEU A 110 5.20 -9.18 -19.20
C LEU A 110 6.14 -10.32 -19.68
N ARG A 111 6.29 -11.38 -18.87
CA ARG A 111 7.12 -12.55 -19.21
C ARG A 111 6.54 -13.42 -20.32
N LYS A 112 5.21 -13.50 -20.44
CA LYS A 112 4.55 -14.11 -21.59
C LYS A 112 4.59 -13.11 -22.74
N LEU A 113 5.66 -13.17 -23.55
CA LEU A 113 5.92 -12.44 -24.80
C LEU A 113 4.65 -11.83 -25.47
N GLY A 114 4.26 -10.60 -25.08
CA GLY A 114 3.13 -9.89 -25.71
C GLY A 114 1.72 -10.43 -25.39
N GLY A 115 1.56 -11.19 -24.30
CA GLY A 115 0.26 -11.71 -23.87
C GLY A 115 -0.69 -10.58 -23.45
N VAL A 116 -1.90 -10.58 -24.04
CA VAL A 116 -3.00 -9.70 -23.65
C VAL A 116 -3.22 -9.82 -22.13
N LEU A 117 -3.19 -8.67 -21.44
CA LEU A 117 -3.48 -8.60 -20.02
C LEU A 117 -4.89 -9.15 -19.76
N PRO A 118 -5.06 -10.09 -18.82
CA PRO A 118 -6.36 -10.71 -18.59
C PRO A 118 -7.38 -9.68 -18.09
N GLY A 119 -8.57 -9.64 -18.69
CA GLY A 119 -9.64 -8.70 -18.32
C GLY A 119 -10.11 -8.81 -16.86
N PHE A 120 -9.92 -9.98 -16.23
CA PHE A 120 -10.21 -10.17 -14.79
C PHE A 120 -9.30 -9.35 -13.87
N ARG A 121 -8.24 -8.73 -14.38
CA ARG A 121 -7.30 -7.93 -13.60
C ARG A 121 -7.90 -6.61 -13.12
N LEU A 122 -8.71 -5.94 -13.95
CA LEU A 122 -9.34 -4.66 -13.61
C LEU A 122 -10.21 -4.72 -12.33
N PRO A 123 -11.09 -5.72 -12.15
CA PRO A 123 -11.85 -5.82 -10.90
C PRO A 123 -10.96 -6.14 -9.68
N ILE A 124 -9.86 -6.90 -9.86
CA ILE A 124 -8.90 -7.17 -8.78
C ILE A 124 -8.18 -5.88 -8.36
N GLU A 125 -7.81 -5.04 -9.33
CA GLU A 125 -7.18 -3.75 -9.06
C GLU A 125 -8.13 -2.76 -8.40
N ALA A 126 -9.37 -2.68 -8.87
CA ALA A 126 -10.41 -1.86 -8.25
C ALA A 126 -10.68 -2.29 -6.80
N LEU A 127 -10.76 -3.61 -6.55
CA LEU A 127 -10.86 -4.15 -5.19
C LEU A 127 -9.63 -3.78 -4.35
N GLY A 128 -8.44 -3.82 -4.94
CA GLY A 128 -7.20 -3.37 -4.30
C GLY A 128 -7.26 -1.92 -3.87
N VAL A 129 -7.70 -1.03 -4.75
CA VAL A 129 -7.84 0.41 -4.45
C VAL A 129 -8.84 0.61 -3.33
N ALA A 130 -9.98 -0.08 -3.36
CA ALA A 130 -10.98 0.00 -2.31
C ALA A 130 -10.43 -0.45 -0.94
N LEU A 131 -9.75 -1.60 -0.89
CA LEU A 131 -9.18 -2.13 0.35
C LEU A 131 -8.07 -1.25 0.91
N VAL A 132 -7.18 -0.75 0.05
CA VAL A 132 -6.08 0.13 0.45
C VAL A 132 -6.64 1.45 1.02
N THR A 133 -7.66 2.02 0.38
CA THR A 133 -8.33 3.24 0.85
C THR A 133 -9.01 3.02 2.20
N LEU A 134 -9.73 1.89 2.36
CA LEU A 134 -10.37 1.53 3.62
C LEU A 134 -9.35 1.30 4.74
N THR A 135 -8.22 0.65 4.43
CA THR A 135 -7.13 0.42 5.38
C THR A 135 -6.57 1.75 5.88
N GLY A 136 -6.32 2.70 4.96
CA GLY A 136 -5.85 4.05 5.29
C GLY A 136 -6.84 4.81 6.16
N HIS A 137 -8.13 4.74 5.83
CA HIS A 137 -9.20 5.36 6.63
C HIS A 137 -9.21 4.83 8.08
N LEU A 138 -9.12 3.51 8.28
CA LEU A 138 -9.02 2.92 9.63
C LEU A 138 -7.71 3.27 10.34
N GLY A 139 -6.60 3.40 9.61
CA GLY A 139 -5.32 3.85 10.17
C GLY A 139 -5.38 5.29 10.70
N GLY A 140 -6.17 6.15 10.06
CA GLY A 140 -6.45 7.51 10.53
C GLY A 140 -7.14 7.55 11.89
N PHE A 141 -8.07 6.62 12.16
CA PHE A 141 -8.68 6.49 13.50
C PHE A 141 -7.69 6.07 14.58
N LEU A 142 -6.75 5.17 14.25
CA LEU A 142 -5.74 4.69 15.19
C LEU A 142 -4.66 5.72 15.52
N SER A 143 -4.41 6.68 14.62
CA SER A 143 -3.40 7.73 14.81
C SER A 143 -3.89 8.91 15.67
N GLY A 144 -5.13 8.85 16.18
CA GLY A 144 -5.65 9.81 17.17
C GLY A 144 -6.34 11.06 16.62
N VAL A 145 -6.67 11.12 15.32
CA VAL A 145 -7.34 12.29 14.70
C VAL A 145 -8.82 12.42 15.14
N ASN A 146 -9.40 11.39 15.78
CA ASN A 146 -10.79 11.38 16.27
C ASN A 146 -10.91 11.22 17.80
N LEU A 147 -9.90 11.65 18.57
CA LEU A 147 -9.99 11.73 20.04
C LEU A 147 -10.61 13.07 20.52
N SER A 148 -11.41 13.75 19.70
CA SER A 148 -12.27 14.84 20.16
C SER A 148 -13.68 14.30 20.43
N ASN A 149 -13.90 13.84 21.67
CA ASN A 149 -15.08 14.07 22.53
C ASN A 149 -15.11 13.07 23.69
#